data_AF-A0A4Q3WSV9-F1
#
_entry.id   AF-A0A4Q3WSV9-F1
#
_cell.length_a   1.000
_cell.length_b   1.000
_cell.length_c   1.000
_cell.angle_alpha   90.00
_cell.angle_beta   90.00
_cell.angle_gamma   90.00
#
_symmetry.space_group_name_H-M   'P 1'
#
loop_
_entity.id
_entity.type
_entity.pdbx_description
1 polymer ?
#
loop_
_entity_poly.entity_id
_entity_poly.type
_entity_poly.pdbx_seq_one_letter_code
_entity_poly.pdbx_strand_id
1 'polypeptide(L)' 'MLYPRPLERLLSELERLPGIGPKSAQRLAFFILRSDKDNNSALAEAIRSIREQIRPCSRCGNYTDVE' A
#
# COMPACT_ATOMS: atom_id res chain seq x y z
N MET A 1 -4.23 22.98 1.34
CA MET A 1 -5.47 22.33 0.86
C MET A 1 -6.01 21.52 2.02
N LEU A 2 -7.30 21.64 2.33
CA LEU A 2 -7.93 20.83 3.37
C LEU A 2 -8.63 19.65 2.67
N TYR A 3 -8.19 18.41 2.92
CA TYR A 3 -8.91 17.24 2.46
C TYR A 3 -9.74 16.66 3.61
N PRO A 4 -10.78 15.84 3.32
CA PRO A 4 -11.39 15.03 4.35
C PRO A 4 -10.35 14.15 5.04
N ARG A 5 -10.41 14.06 6.38
CA ARG A 5 -9.45 13.30 7.21
C ARG A 5 -9.06 11.91 6.65
N PRO A 6 -9.99 11.08 6.10
CA PRO A 6 -9.61 9.78 5.53
C PRO A 6 -8.71 9.88 4.30
N LEU A 7 -8.94 10.89 3.45
CA LEU A 7 -8.14 11.12 2.25
C LEU A 7 -6.75 11.67 2.60
N GLU A 8 -6.69 12.57 3.58
CA GLU A 8 -5.44 13.08 4.16
C GLU A 8 -4.57 11.95 4.72
N ARG A 9 -5.18 11.03 5.46
CA ARG A 9 -4.46 9.84 5.97
C ARG A 9 -3.90 8.98 4.84
N LEU A 10 -4.69 8.70 3.81
CA LEU A 10 -4.24 7.90 2.66
C LEU A 10 -3.10 8.60 1.92
N LEU A 11 -3.20 9.91 1.70
CA LEU A 11 -2.14 10.73 1.10
C LEU A 11 -0.83 10.60 1.86
N SER A 12 -0.86 10.80 3.18
CA SER A 12 0.33 10.72 4.01
C SER A 12 0.98 9.34 3.98
N GLU A 13 0.22 8.24 3.95
CA GLU A 13 0.81 6.90 3.83
C GLU A 13 1.40 6.64 2.44
N LEU A 14 0.77 7.14 1.37
CA LEU A 14 1.27 7.00 0.01
C LEU A 14 2.57 7.80 -0.22
N GLU A 15 2.69 9.00 0.36
CA GLU A 15 3.90 9.83 0.27
C GLU A 15 5.13 9.22 0.97
N ARG A 16 4.91 8.29 1.91
CA ARG A 16 6.01 7.59 2.60
C ARG A 16 6.63 6.49 1.75
N LEU A 17 5.99 6.10 0.64
CA LEU A 17 6.50 5.07 -0.25
C LEU A 17 7.65 5.62 -1.11
N PRO A 18 8.73 4.83 -1.30
CA PRO A 18 9.85 5.27 -2.11
C PRO A 18 9.40 5.54 -3.55
N GLY A 19 9.74 6.72 -4.07
CA GLY A 19 9.39 7.15 -5.43
C GLY A 19 8.00 7.79 -5.58
N ILE A 20 7.22 7.94 -4.50
CA ILE A 20 5.91 8.60 -4.55
C ILE A 20 5.98 9.98 -3.88
N GLY A 21 6.12 11.03 -4.70
CA GLY A 21 5.99 12.41 -4.24
C GLY A 21 4.54 12.88 -4.09
N PRO A 22 4.29 14.08 -3.54
CA PRO A 22 2.94 14.58 -3.21
C PRO A 22 1.96 14.57 -4.37
N LYS A 23 2.41 14.99 -5.56
CA LYS A 23 1.58 14.99 -6.78
C LYS A 23 1.17 13.58 -7.22
N SER A 24 2.05 12.59 -7.03
CA SER A 24 1.77 11.20 -7.35
C SER A 24 0.88 10.55 -6.31
N ALA A 25 1.13 10.80 -5.02
CA ALA A 25 0.27 10.35 -3.93
C ALA A 25 -1.17 10.84 -4.11
N GLN A 26 -1.34 12.12 -4.45
CA GLN A 26 -2.65 12.69 -4.74
C GLN A 26 -3.35 11.99 -5.91
N ARG A 27 -2.65 11.78 -7.03
CA ARG A 27 -3.22 11.06 -8.18
C ARG A 27 -3.69 9.64 -7.78
N LEU A 28 -2.89 8.93 -7.00
CA LEU A 28 -3.20 7.58 -6.54
C LEU A 28 -4.36 7.55 -5.54
N ALA A 29 -4.40 8.48 -4.59
CA ALA A 29 -5.46 8.57 -3.60
C ALA A 29 -6.84 8.83 -4.26
N PHE A 30 -6.89 9.72 -5.26
CA PHE A 30 -8.12 9.97 -6.02
C PHE A 30 -8.50 8.81 -6.95
N PHE A 31 -7.52 8.06 -7.46
CA PHE A 31 -7.79 6.82 -8.19
C PHE A 31 -8.46 5.80 -7.26
N ILE A 32 -7.87 5.49 -6.11
CA ILE A 32 -8.42 4.55 -5.12
C ILE A 32 -9.83 4.95 -4.69
N LEU A 33 -10.08 6.25 -4.46
CA LEU A 33 -11.40 6.76 -4.09
C LEU A 33 -12.49 6.47 -5.15
N ARG A 34 -12.11 6.39 -6.43
CA ARG A 34 -13.03 6.14 -7.56
C ARG A 34 -13.09 4.68 -7.99
N SER A 35 -12.13 3.87 -7.53
CA SER A 35 -12.06 2.44 -7.83
C SER A 35 -13.10 1.65 -7.04
N ASP A 36 -13.49 0.49 -7.59
CA ASP A 36 -14.44 -0.40 -6.94
C ASP A 36 -13.93 -0.93 -5.59
N LYS A 37 -14.87 -1.16 -4.68
CA LYS A 37 -14.59 -1.61 -3.31
C LYS A 37 -13.77 -2.90 -3.29
N ASP A 38 -14.08 -3.86 -4.16
CA ASP A 38 -13.40 -5.15 -4.20
C ASP A 38 -11.93 -5.02 -4.59
N ASN A 39 -11.62 -4.14 -5.56
CA ASN A 39 -10.24 -3.84 -5.96
C ASN A 39 -9.45 -3.20 -4.81
N ASN A 40 -10.06 -2.25 -4.09
CA ASN A 40 -9.43 -1.60 -2.95
C ASN A 40 -9.20 -2.59 -1.79
N SER A 41 -10.16 -3.48 -1.54
CA SER A 41 -10.03 -4.55 -0.54
C SER A 41 -8.92 -5.54 -0.90
N ALA A 42 -8.85 -5.96 -2.16
CA ALA A 42 -7.78 -6.85 -2.64
C ALA A 42 -6.38 -6.22 -2.49
N LEU A 43 -6.23 -4.93 -2.81
CA LEU A 43 -4.98 -4.21 -2.62
C LEU A 43 -4.59 -4.12 -1.13
N ALA A 44 -5.53 -3.77 -0.26
CA ALA A 44 -5.28 -3.67 1.18
C ALA A 44 -4.84 -5.02 1.76
N GLU A 45 -5.47 -6.12 1.31
CA GLU A 45 -5.13 -7.46 1.73
C GLU A 45 -3.74 -7.90 1.23
N ALA A 46 -3.39 -7.59 -0.03
CA ALA A 46 -2.07 -7.88 -0.57
C ALA A 46 -0.94 -7.16 0.21
N ILE A 47 -1.18 -5.91 0.64
CA ILE A 47 -0.22 -5.17 1.47
C ILE A 47 -0.06 -5.84 2.84
N ARG A 48 -1.17 -6.27 3.44
CA ARG A 48 -1.18 -6.94 4.75
C ARG A 48 -0.49 -8.30 4.69
N SER A 49 -0.80 -9.12 3.69
CA SER A 49 -0.33 -10.50 3.57
C SER A 49 1.18 -10.59 3.39
N ILE A 50 1.81 -9.68 2.64
CA ILE A 50 3.28 -9.67 2.47
C ILE A 50 4.00 -9.61 3.83
N ARG A 51 3.52 -8.77 4.76
CA ARG A 51 4.17 -8.62 6.07
C ARG A 51 3.97 -9.84 6.97
N GLU A 52 2.86 -10.55 6.80
CA GLU A 52 2.49 -11.71 7.62
C GLU A 52 3.09 -13.02 7.09
N GLN A 53 3.22 -13.16 5.77
CA GLN A 53 3.55 -14.44 5.11
C GLN A 53 4.99 -14.51 4.64
N ILE A 54 5.61 -13.38 4.27
CA ILE A 54 6.97 -13.39 3.74
C ILE A 54 7.99 -13.34 4.88
N ARG A 55 8.86 -14.34 4.89
CA ARG A 55 9.98 -14.50 5.82
C ARG A 55 11.30 -14.71 5.07
N PRO A 56 12.46 -14.41 5.68
CA PRO A 56 13.74 -14.77 5.10
C PRO A 56 13.96 -16.29 5.20
N CYS A 57 14.38 -16.90 4.09
CA CYS A 57 14.70 -18.32 4.01
C CYS A 57 15.91 -18.64 4.90
N SER A 58 15.78 -19.71 5.69
CA SER A 58 16.84 -20.17 6.61
C SER A 58 18.11 -20.64 5.90
N ARG A 59 18.02 -21.03 4.62
CA ARG A 59 19.15 -21.59 3.84
C ARG A 59 19.91 -20.54 3.05
N CYS A 60 19.22 -19.59 2.42
CA CYS A 60 19.82 -18.64 1.49
C CYS A 60 19.54 -17.17 1.80
N GLY A 61 18.69 -16.86 2.79
CA GLY A 61 18.36 -15.48 3.17
C GLY A 61 17.42 -14.75 2.21
N ASN A 62 16.99 -15.35 1.09
CA ASN A 62 15.99 -14.77 0.19
C ASN A 62 14.60 -14.78 0.82
N TYR A 63 13.70 -13.92 0.34
CA TYR A 63 12.30 -13.91 0.75
C TYR A 63 11.57 -15.17 0.27
N THR A 64 10.82 -15.80 1.16
CA THR A 64 10.00 -16.97 0.89
C THR A 64 8.75 -16.96 1.75
N ASP A 65 7.68 -17.56 1.25
CA ASP A 65 6.43 -17.86 1.94
C ASP A 65 6.37 -19.32 2.42
N VAL A 66 7.33 -20.15 2.00
CA VAL A 66 7.47 -21.56 2.38
C VAL A 66 8.72 -21.75 3.25
N GLU A 67 8.80 -22.89 3.93
CA GLU A 67 9.89 -23.19 4.88
C GLU A 67 11.19 -23.68 4.21
#